data_AF-D6BE54-F1
#
_entry.id   AF-D6BE54-F1
#
_cell.length_a   1.000
_cell.length_b   1.000
_cell.length_c   1.000
_cell.angle_alpha   90.00
_cell.angle_beta   90.00
_cell.angle_gamma   90.00
#
_symmetry.space_group_name_H-M   'P 1'
#
loop_
_entity.id
_entity.type
_entity.pdbx_description
1 polymer ?
#
loop_
_entity_poly.entity_id
_entity_poly.type
_entity_poly.pdbx_seq_one_letter_code
_entity_poly.pdbx_strand_id
1 'polypeptide(L)'
;MEVFGYILLALIMIFLKPMLKILFSTTKKEGEIYYPNGKVKGRAELNGQNQLNGIEERFYESGKIKAKLHWHNNVLEGVSEFYYENGNLEARIPYFEGVINGTSEKFYNNGNLKLKADFKNNLINGVVEEYYESGKLKSKILYNKGVFEKILESYNELGEKEKKLDLDSLLNRNNEK
;
A
#
# COMPACT_ATOMS: atom_id res chain seq x y z
N MET A 1 -24.65 51.69 22.20
CA MET A 1 -23.18 51.49 22.20
C MET A 1 -22.78 50.03 22.07
N GLU A 2 -23.61 49.07 22.49
CA GLU A 2 -23.27 47.63 22.43
C GLU A 2 -23.16 47.08 20.98
N VAL A 3 -24.04 47.51 20.07
CA VAL A 3 -24.06 47.01 18.68
C VAL A 3 -22.79 47.33 17.90
N PHE A 4 -22.20 48.51 18.13
CA PHE A 4 -20.94 48.91 17.49
C PHE A 4 -19.75 48.08 17.96
N GLY A 5 -19.76 47.63 19.22
CA GLY A 5 -18.74 46.74 19.76
C GLY A 5 -18.75 45.36 19.09
N TYR A 6 -19.93 44.78 18.87
CA TYR A 6 -20.07 43.49 18.18
C TYR A 6 -19.66 43.56 16.70
N ILE A 7 -20.00 44.66 16.01
CA ILE A 7 -19.60 44.86 14.61
C ILE A 7 -18.07 44.98 14.51
N LEU A 8 -17.44 45.74 15.40
CA LEU A 8 -15.98 45.89 15.41
C LEU A 8 -15.27 44.56 15.73
N LEU A 9 -15.78 43.77 16.68
CA LEU A 9 -15.24 42.45 17.02
C LEU A 9 -15.39 41.46 15.86
N ALA A 10 -16.53 41.48 15.17
CA ALA A 10 -16.77 40.65 14.00
C ALA A 10 -15.84 41.01 12.83
N LEU A 11 -15.59 42.30 12.60
CA LEU A 11 -14.64 42.76 11.59
C LEU A 11 -13.21 42.33 11.92
N ILE A 12 -12.76 42.46 13.17
CA ILE A 12 -11.44 41.96 13.59
C ILE A 12 -11.32 40.45 13.35
N MET A 13 -12.35 39.67 13.67
CA MET A 13 -12.34 38.21 13.44
C MET A 13 -12.30 37.84 11.94
N ILE A 14 -12.90 38.64 11.07
CA ILE A 14 -12.86 38.45 9.61
C ILE A 14 -11.43 38.63 9.08
N PHE A 15 -10.69 39.63 9.58
CA PHE A 15 -9.30 39.87 9.17
C PHE A 15 -8.29 38.96 9.88
N LEU A 16 -8.59 38.55 11.13
CA LEU A 16 -7.69 37.72 11.93
C LEU A 16 -7.68 36.26 11.47
N LYS A 17 -8.82 35.69 11.03
CA LYS A 17 -8.93 34.30 10.57
C LYS A 17 -7.99 33.92 9.40
N PRO A 18 -7.93 34.67 8.28
CA PRO A 18 -7.01 34.36 7.19
C PRO A 18 -5.55 34.55 7.62
N MET A 19 -5.24 35.56 8.46
CA MET A 19 -3.89 35.76 9.01
C MET A 19 -3.47 34.61 9.92
N LEU A 20 -4.37 34.12 10.79
CA LEU A 20 -4.15 32.93 11.60
C LEU A 20 -3.94 31.68 10.73
N LYS A 21 -4.70 31.54 9.64
CA LYS A 21 -4.55 30.42 8.70
C LYS A 21 -3.20 30.44 7.98
N ILE A 22 -2.65 31.62 7.69
CA ILE A 22 -1.29 31.80 7.14
C ILE A 22 -0.22 31.58 8.21
N LEU A 23 -0.46 32.01 9.45
CA LEU A 23 0.46 31.81 10.58
C LEU A 23 0.53 30.35 11.03
N PHE A 24 -0.57 29.60 10.90
CA PHE A 24 -0.68 28.17 11.19
C PHE A 24 -0.60 27.28 9.95
N SER A 25 -0.48 27.83 8.74
CA SER A 25 -0.05 27.03 7.60
C SER A 25 1.44 26.79 7.78
N THR A 26 1.79 25.73 8.49
CA THR A 26 3.10 25.11 8.31
C THR A 26 3.21 24.77 6.84
N THR A 27 3.86 25.63 6.06
CA THR A 27 4.17 25.37 4.65
C THR A 27 4.97 24.08 4.66
N LYS A 28 4.32 22.96 4.34
CA LYS A 28 5.01 21.68 4.22
C LYS A 28 6.09 21.89 3.16
N LYS A 29 7.33 21.54 3.49
CA LYS A 29 8.40 21.59 2.51
C LYS A 29 8.12 20.46 1.52
N GLU A 30 8.22 20.76 0.23
CA GLU A 30 8.03 19.75 -0.81
C GLU A 30 9.29 19.64 -1.66
N GLY A 31 9.60 18.44 -2.12
CA GLY A 31 10.69 18.18 -3.07
C GLY A 31 10.15 17.47 -4.30
N GLU A 32 10.58 17.90 -5.48
CA GLU A 32 10.25 17.24 -6.76
C GLU A 32 11.50 16.68 -7.42
N ILE A 33 11.32 15.56 -8.13
CA ILE A 33 12.32 14.97 -9.03
C ILE A 33 11.71 14.83 -10.41
N TYR A 34 12.52 14.99 -11.44
CA TYR A 34 12.07 15.01 -12.85
C TYR A 34 12.71 13.89 -13.67
N TYR A 35 12.00 13.49 -14.72
CA TYR A 35 12.55 12.71 -15.82
C TYR A 35 13.45 13.57 -16.72
N PRO A 36 14.32 12.98 -17.57
CA PRO A 36 15.14 13.73 -18.51
C PRO A 36 14.35 14.64 -19.47
N ASN A 37 13.09 14.28 -19.75
CA ASN A 37 12.17 15.06 -20.57
C ASN A 37 11.50 16.24 -19.83
N GLY A 38 11.88 16.49 -18.56
CA GLY A 38 11.35 17.58 -17.73
C GLY A 38 10.01 17.28 -17.04
N LYS A 39 9.39 16.12 -17.28
CA LYS A 39 8.15 15.74 -16.56
C LYS A 39 8.45 15.33 -15.12
N VAL A 40 7.52 15.62 -14.20
CA VAL A 40 7.63 15.22 -12.80
C VAL A 40 7.66 13.69 -12.71
N LYS A 41 8.72 13.16 -12.09
CA LYS A 41 8.91 11.74 -11.80
C LYS A 41 8.40 11.39 -10.40
N GLY A 42 8.47 12.34 -9.48
CA GLY A 42 7.91 12.19 -8.14
C GLY A 42 7.95 13.48 -7.36
N ARG A 43 7.13 13.54 -6.33
CA ARG A 43 7.08 14.63 -5.35
C ARG A 43 6.92 14.07 -3.95
N ALA A 44 7.48 14.72 -2.96
CA ALA A 44 7.41 14.27 -1.57
C ALA A 44 7.32 15.40 -0.57
N GLU A 45 6.56 15.16 0.50
CA GLU A 45 6.51 16.02 1.67
C GLU A 45 7.75 15.82 2.55
N LEU A 46 8.32 16.93 3.02
CA LEU A 46 9.52 17.00 3.85
C LEU A 46 9.23 17.75 5.17
N ASN A 47 9.81 17.27 6.27
CA ASN A 47 9.80 17.99 7.55
C ASN A 47 10.88 19.09 7.59
N GLY A 48 10.97 19.82 8.71
CA GLY A 48 11.94 20.91 8.91
C GLY A 48 13.42 20.46 8.87
N GLN A 49 13.68 19.15 9.00
CA GLN A 49 15.00 18.52 8.91
C GLN A 49 15.30 17.95 7.52
N ASN A 50 14.46 18.22 6.52
CA ASN A 50 14.57 17.69 5.15
C ASN A 50 14.42 16.16 5.06
N GLN A 51 13.68 15.56 5.98
CA GLN A 51 13.34 14.14 5.95
C GLN A 51 11.95 13.97 5.33
N LEU A 52 11.75 12.89 4.56
CA LEU A 52 10.45 12.47 4.05
C LEU A 52 9.48 12.31 5.22
N ASN A 53 8.38 13.06 5.19
CA ASN A 53 7.38 13.06 6.25
C ASN A 53 6.03 13.48 5.69
N GLY A 54 5.17 12.50 5.44
CA GLY A 54 3.92 12.65 4.71
C GLY A 54 3.86 11.71 3.51
N ILE A 55 3.23 12.15 2.43
CA ILE A 55 3.05 11.34 1.23
C ILE A 55 4.17 11.63 0.23
N GLU A 56 4.76 10.56 -0.32
CA GLU A 56 5.53 10.61 -1.56
C GLU A 56 4.67 10.04 -2.69
N GLU A 57 4.51 10.82 -3.76
CA GLU A 57 3.87 10.39 -4.99
C GLU A 57 4.91 10.19 -6.08
N ARG A 58 4.84 9.04 -6.76
CA ARG A 58 5.66 8.73 -7.93
C ARG A 58 4.77 8.65 -9.15
N PHE A 59 5.27 9.08 -10.30
CA PHE A 59 4.54 9.11 -11.55
C PHE A 59 5.24 8.27 -12.62
N TYR A 60 4.47 7.78 -13.58
CA TYR A 60 4.99 7.30 -14.86
C TYR A 60 5.39 8.49 -15.75
N GLU A 61 6.13 8.24 -16.83
CA GLU A 61 6.44 9.29 -17.83
C GLU A 61 5.18 9.83 -18.54
N SER A 62 4.09 9.07 -18.52
CA SER A 62 2.77 9.53 -18.96
C SER A 62 2.14 10.58 -18.02
N GLY A 63 2.67 10.75 -16.80
CA GLY A 63 2.14 11.62 -15.76
C GLY A 63 1.10 10.95 -14.85
N LYS A 64 0.74 9.69 -15.11
CA LYS A 64 -0.17 8.92 -14.25
C LYS A 64 0.52 8.50 -12.95
N ILE A 65 -0.25 8.39 -11.87
CA ILE A 65 0.28 7.92 -10.58
C ILE A 65 0.80 6.48 -10.72
N LYS A 66 1.98 6.25 -10.17
CA LYS A 66 2.67 4.95 -10.12
C LYS A 66 2.72 4.40 -8.70
N ALA A 67 2.94 5.26 -7.71
CA ALA A 67 2.93 4.87 -6.31
C ALA A 67 2.58 6.04 -5.40
N LYS A 68 1.99 5.72 -4.25
CA LYS A 68 1.81 6.58 -3.09
C LYS A 68 2.44 5.89 -1.89
N LEU A 69 3.51 6.47 -1.35
CA LEU A 69 4.23 5.94 -0.20
C LEU A 69 4.01 6.87 0.98
N HIS A 70 3.81 6.28 2.16
CA HIS A 70 3.60 7.03 3.40
C HIS A 70 4.86 6.98 4.25
N TRP A 71 5.33 8.16 4.66
CA TRP A 71 6.59 8.36 5.37
C TRP A 71 6.37 9.07 6.69
N HIS A 72 7.12 8.66 7.70
CA HIS A 72 7.31 9.38 8.94
C HIS A 72 8.82 9.47 9.22
N ASN A 73 9.39 10.68 9.14
CA ASN A 73 10.81 10.94 9.36
C ASN A 73 11.78 9.96 8.64
N ASN A 74 11.66 9.84 7.32
CA ASN A 74 12.40 8.90 6.43
C ASN A 74 12.10 7.40 6.65
N VAL A 75 11.11 7.04 7.46
CA VAL A 75 10.68 5.66 7.67
C VAL A 75 9.32 5.43 7.04
N LEU A 76 9.13 4.32 6.31
CA LEU A 76 7.81 3.99 5.76
C LEU A 76 6.84 3.64 6.90
N GLU A 77 5.68 4.29 6.91
CA GLU A 77 4.66 4.09 7.95
C GLU A 77 3.27 4.38 7.38
N GLY A 78 2.37 3.39 7.45
CA GLY A 78 1.06 3.41 6.82
C GLY A 78 0.99 2.54 5.57
N VAL A 79 -0.11 2.67 4.81
CA VAL A 79 -0.36 1.82 3.64
C VAL A 79 0.24 2.45 2.40
N SER A 80 1.23 1.81 1.81
CA SER A 80 1.74 2.18 0.49
C SER A 80 0.90 1.55 -0.61
N GLU A 81 0.58 2.32 -1.63
CA GLU A 81 -0.21 1.90 -2.79
C GLU A 81 0.61 2.01 -4.06
N PHE A 82 0.49 1.01 -4.93
CA PHE A 82 1.15 0.94 -6.22
C PHE A 82 0.09 0.78 -7.30
N TYR A 83 0.34 1.36 -8.46
CA TYR A 83 -0.65 1.48 -9.52
C TYR A 83 -0.02 1.08 -10.85
N TYR A 84 -0.76 0.32 -11.64
CA TYR A 84 -0.46 0.10 -13.05
C TYR A 84 -0.66 1.39 -13.85
N GLU A 85 -0.02 1.47 -15.02
CA GLU A 85 -0.15 2.65 -15.90
C GLU A 85 -1.56 2.80 -16.51
N ASN A 86 -2.40 1.77 -16.44
CA ASN A 86 -3.83 1.91 -16.76
C ASN A 86 -4.64 2.62 -15.65
N GLY A 87 -4.03 2.87 -14.48
CA GLY A 87 -4.66 3.51 -13.31
C GLY A 87 -5.21 2.51 -12.29
N ASN A 88 -5.23 1.21 -12.60
CA ASN A 88 -5.70 0.19 -11.67
C ASN A 88 -4.67 -0.06 -10.57
N LEU A 89 -5.17 -0.32 -9.36
CA LEU A 89 -4.34 -0.67 -8.22
C LEU A 89 -3.57 -1.96 -8.51
N GLU A 90 -2.26 -1.93 -8.29
CA GLU A 90 -1.36 -3.08 -8.44
C GLU A 90 -1.10 -3.74 -7.09
N ALA A 91 -0.88 -2.94 -6.03
CA ALA A 91 -0.61 -3.48 -4.71
C ALA A 91 -0.94 -2.51 -3.57
N ARG A 92 -1.26 -3.08 -2.41
CA ARG A 92 -1.31 -2.42 -1.10
C ARG A 92 -0.38 -3.11 -0.14
N ILE A 93 0.49 -2.34 0.49
CA ILE A 93 1.51 -2.86 1.40
C ILE A 93 1.50 -2.03 2.68
N PRO A 94 1.06 -2.59 3.81
CA PRO A 94 1.09 -1.89 5.09
C PRO A 94 2.50 -1.92 5.68
N TYR A 95 3.03 -0.75 5.98
CA TYR A 95 4.30 -0.58 6.69
C TYR A 95 4.07 -0.05 8.09
N PHE A 96 4.87 -0.54 9.03
CA PHE A 96 4.98 -0.02 10.38
C PHE A 96 6.47 -0.01 10.74
N GLU A 97 7.00 1.15 11.13
CA GLU A 97 8.43 1.32 11.43
C GLU A 97 9.37 0.78 10.32
N GLY A 98 8.99 0.99 9.05
CA GLY A 98 9.78 0.61 7.89
C GLY A 98 9.71 -0.87 7.51
N VAL A 99 8.97 -1.70 8.26
CA VAL A 99 8.76 -3.12 7.95
C VAL A 99 7.32 -3.40 7.55
N ILE A 100 7.11 -4.38 6.67
CA ILE A 100 5.77 -4.82 6.28
C ILE A 100 5.12 -5.50 7.49
N ASN A 101 3.97 -4.97 7.91
CA ASN A 101 3.22 -5.47 9.05
C ASN A 101 1.72 -5.28 8.81
N GLY A 102 0.99 -6.39 8.69
CA GLY A 102 -0.41 -6.44 8.29
C GLY A 102 -0.62 -7.18 6.97
N THR A 103 -1.85 -7.12 6.45
CA THR A 103 -2.25 -7.82 5.23
C THR A 103 -1.81 -7.02 3.99
N SER A 104 -0.98 -7.62 3.15
CA SER A 104 -0.63 -7.09 1.84
C SER A 104 -1.49 -7.73 0.75
N GLU A 105 -1.87 -6.92 -0.22
CA GLU A 105 -2.69 -7.33 -1.37
C GLU A 105 -1.97 -6.96 -2.66
N LYS A 106 -2.04 -7.85 -3.66
CA LYS A 106 -1.62 -7.59 -5.04
C LYS A 106 -2.79 -7.92 -5.96
N PHE A 107 -2.89 -7.18 -7.06
CA PHE A 107 -3.99 -7.27 -8.00
C PHE A 107 -3.46 -7.49 -9.42
N TYR A 108 -4.29 -8.05 -10.28
CA TYR A 108 -4.07 -8.07 -11.72
C TYR A 108 -4.40 -6.71 -12.34
N ASN A 109 -3.95 -6.49 -13.58
CA ASN A 109 -4.23 -5.24 -14.31
C ASN A 109 -5.73 -5.01 -14.56
N ASN A 110 -6.57 -6.05 -14.48
CA ASN A 110 -8.03 -6.00 -14.59
C ASN A 110 -8.72 -5.63 -13.26
N GLY A 111 -7.95 -5.46 -12.18
CA GLY A 111 -8.44 -5.11 -10.84
C GLY A 111 -8.80 -6.31 -9.96
N ASN A 112 -8.77 -7.54 -10.49
CA ASN A 112 -9.02 -8.73 -9.68
C ASN A 112 -7.87 -8.98 -8.70
N LEU A 113 -8.20 -9.44 -7.50
CA LEU A 113 -7.21 -9.83 -6.50
C LEU A 113 -6.34 -10.96 -7.08
N LYS A 114 -5.04 -10.85 -6.90
CA LYS A 114 -4.02 -11.81 -7.36
C LYS A 114 -3.43 -12.57 -6.19
N LEU A 115 -3.09 -11.84 -5.13
CA LEU A 115 -2.47 -12.40 -3.94
C LEU A 115 -2.88 -11.58 -2.71
N LYS A 116 -3.17 -12.28 -1.62
CA LYS A 116 -3.38 -11.71 -0.29
C LYS A 116 -2.55 -12.47 0.71
N ALA A 117 -1.73 -11.78 1.49
CA ALA A 117 -0.82 -12.41 2.45
C ALA A 117 -0.66 -11.57 3.71
N ASP A 118 -0.71 -12.23 4.86
CA ASP A 118 -0.48 -11.59 6.16
C ASP A 118 1.01 -11.58 6.49
N PHE A 119 1.53 -10.39 6.80
CA PHE A 119 2.92 -10.19 7.21
C PHE A 119 3.00 -9.74 8.66
N LYS A 120 4.03 -10.23 9.35
CA LYS A 120 4.48 -9.73 10.64
C LYS A 120 6.00 -9.55 10.60
N ASN A 121 6.46 -8.30 10.75
CA ASN A 121 7.88 -7.95 10.69
C ASN A 121 8.59 -8.48 9.43
N ASN A 122 8.04 -8.17 8.24
CA ASN A 122 8.49 -8.65 6.91
C ASN A 122 8.34 -10.15 6.64
N LEU A 123 7.91 -10.96 7.61
CA LEU A 123 7.73 -12.40 7.42
C LEU A 123 6.26 -12.72 7.19
N ILE A 124 5.96 -13.57 6.20
CA ILE A 124 4.61 -14.11 6.02
C ILE A 124 4.25 -14.91 7.27
N ASN A 125 3.14 -14.59 7.91
CA ASN A 125 2.71 -15.25 9.13
C ASN A 125 1.18 -15.35 9.16
N GLY A 126 0.67 -16.39 8.53
CA GLY A 126 -0.76 -16.56 8.30
C GLY A 126 -1.02 -17.29 6.98
N VAL A 127 -2.23 -17.10 6.46
CA VAL A 127 -2.65 -17.71 5.19
C VAL A 127 -2.27 -16.80 4.04
N VAL A 128 -1.66 -17.39 3.01
CA VAL A 128 -1.48 -16.78 1.69
C VAL A 128 -2.60 -17.30 0.79
N GLU A 129 -3.38 -16.38 0.24
CA GLU A 129 -4.42 -16.67 -0.74
C GLU A 129 -3.92 -16.21 -2.12
N GLU A 130 -3.86 -17.14 -3.08
CA GLU A 130 -3.58 -16.84 -4.47
C GLU A 130 -4.86 -17.01 -5.30
N TYR A 131 -5.00 -16.21 -6.34
CA TYR A 131 -6.16 -16.21 -7.22
C TYR A 131 -5.70 -16.22 -8.68
N TYR A 132 -6.52 -16.81 -9.54
CA TYR A 132 -6.39 -16.67 -10.98
C TYR A 132 -6.85 -15.29 -11.44
N GLU A 133 -6.46 -14.89 -12.65
CA GLU A 133 -6.88 -13.61 -13.24
C GLU A 133 -8.41 -13.51 -13.44
N SER A 134 -9.09 -14.65 -13.50
CA SER A 134 -10.56 -14.75 -13.48
C SER A 134 -11.20 -14.37 -12.14
N GLY A 135 -10.40 -14.17 -11.08
CA GLY A 135 -10.86 -13.93 -9.71
C GLY A 135 -11.18 -15.20 -8.92
N LYS A 136 -11.07 -16.38 -9.52
CA LYS A 136 -11.25 -17.66 -8.82
C LYS A 136 -10.06 -17.93 -7.89
N LEU A 137 -10.35 -18.41 -6.69
CA LEU A 137 -9.34 -18.86 -5.74
C LEU A 137 -8.51 -19.98 -6.38
N LYS A 138 -7.19 -19.83 -6.35
CA LYS A 138 -6.22 -20.81 -6.84
C LYS A 138 -5.70 -21.65 -5.69
N SER A 139 -5.29 -21.03 -4.58
CA SER A 139 -4.78 -21.79 -3.43
C SER A 139 -4.85 -21.00 -2.13
N LYS A 140 -4.91 -21.73 -1.01
CA LYS A 140 -4.65 -21.23 0.34
C LYS A 140 -3.50 -22.00 0.96
N ILE A 141 -2.45 -21.30 1.34
CA ILE A 141 -1.22 -21.90 1.90
C ILE A 141 -0.93 -21.27 3.25
N LEU A 142 -0.73 -22.10 4.28
CA LEU A 142 -0.37 -21.63 5.61
C LEU A 142 1.14 -21.48 5.72
N TYR A 143 1.57 -20.33 6.23
CA TYR A 143 2.95 -20.05 6.61
C TYR A 143 3.02 -19.62 8.07
N ASN A 144 4.12 -19.94 8.72
CA ASN A 144 4.43 -19.53 10.08
C ASN A 144 5.84 -18.92 10.10
N LYS A 145 5.92 -17.62 10.39
CA LYS A 145 7.18 -16.85 10.40
C LYS A 145 8.06 -17.07 9.15
N GLY A 146 7.43 -17.06 7.97
CA GLY A 146 8.08 -17.23 6.67
C GLY A 146 8.31 -18.68 6.25
N VAL A 147 8.04 -19.66 7.13
CA VAL A 147 8.20 -21.08 6.83
C VAL A 147 6.89 -21.64 6.30
N PHE A 148 6.94 -22.34 5.18
CA PHE A 148 5.82 -23.10 4.65
C PHE A 148 5.39 -24.18 5.64
N GLU A 149 4.11 -24.20 6.00
CA GLU A 149 3.54 -25.23 6.89
C GLU A 149 2.78 -26.28 6.06
N LYS A 150 1.74 -25.85 5.34
CA LYS A 150 0.91 -26.75 4.53
C LYS A 150 0.06 -26.01 3.51
N ILE A 151 -0.30 -26.74 2.45
CA ILE A 151 -1.39 -26.37 1.55
C ILE A 151 -2.71 -26.72 2.24
N LEU A 152 -3.59 -25.73 2.41
CA LEU A 152 -4.94 -25.89 2.96
C LEU A 152 -5.92 -26.29 1.86
N GLU A 153 -5.89 -25.56 0.75
CA GLU A 153 -6.76 -25.71 -0.40
C GLU A 153 -5.97 -25.40 -1.69
N SER A 154 -6.26 -26.12 -2.77
CA SER A 154 -5.77 -25.84 -4.13
C SER A 154 -6.89 -26.15 -5.12
N TYR A 155 -7.02 -25.34 -6.16
CA TYR A 155 -8.07 -25.42 -7.16
C TYR A 155 -7.47 -25.15 -8.54
N ASN A 156 -8.02 -25.81 -9.56
CA ASN A 156 -7.71 -25.48 -10.95
C ASN A 156 -8.50 -24.24 -11.43
N GLU A 157 -8.25 -23.77 -12.65
CA GLU A 157 -8.96 -22.61 -13.24
C GLU A 157 -10.47 -22.80 -13.42
N LEU A 158 -10.94 -24.05 -13.47
CA LEU A 158 -12.37 -24.36 -13.51
C LEU A 158 -13.02 -24.16 -12.14
N GLY A 159 -12.24 -24.11 -11.05
CA GLY A 159 -12.70 -24.01 -9.67
C GLY A 159 -12.85 -25.38 -9.00
N GLU A 160 -12.33 -26.44 -9.63
CA GLU A 160 -12.37 -27.79 -9.10
C GLU A 160 -11.20 -27.98 -8.13
N LYS A 161 -11.50 -28.54 -6.95
CA LYS A 161 -10.49 -28.77 -5.92
C LYS A 161 -9.49 -29.81 -6.39
N GLU A 162 -8.22 -29.46 -6.39
CA GLU A 162 -7.14 -30.39 -6.69
C GLU A 162 -6.96 -31.35 -5.51
N LYS A 163 -6.88 -32.65 -5.80
CA LYS A 163 -6.61 -33.64 -4.76
C LYS A 163 -5.22 -33.35 -4.19
N LYS A 164 -5.13 -33.30 -2.86
CA LYS A 164 -3.87 -33.15 -2.13
C LYS A 164 -2.89 -34.20 -2.66
N LEU A 165 -1.73 -33.77 -3.15
CA LEU A 165 -0.64 -34.68 -3.47
C LEU A 165 -0.21 -35.28 -2.13
N ASP A 166 -0.67 -36.50 -1.85
CA ASP A 166 -0.28 -37.21 -0.64
C ASP A 166 1.17 -37.68 -0.84
N LEU A 167 2.11 -36.96 -0.22
CA LEU A 167 3.53 -37.25 -0.33
C LEU A 167 3.84 -38.67 0.17
N ASP A 168 3.08 -39.16 1.16
CA ASP A 168 3.21 -40.53 1.69
C ASP A 168 2.77 -41.56 0.64
N SER A 169 1.73 -41.26 -0.15
CA SER A 169 1.30 -42.11 -1.27
C SER A 169 2.32 -42.17 -2.42
N LEU A 170 3.12 -41.11 -2.61
CA LEU A 170 4.18 -41.06 -3.63
C LEU A 170 5.45 -41.77 -3.18
N LEU A 171 5.79 -41.69 -1.89
CA LEU A 171 6.96 -42.38 -1.33
C LEU A 171 6.74 -43.90 -1.21
N ASN A 172 5.52 -44.34 -0.86
CA ASN A 172 5.21 -45.77 -0.74
C ASN A 172 5.13 -46.51 -2.09
N ARG A 173 4.96 -45.81 -3.22
CA ARG A 173 5.02 -46.43 -4.56
C ARG A 173 6.43 -46.83 -5.01
N ASN A 174 7.47 -46.29 -4.37
CA ASN A 174 8.86 -46.59 -4.74
C ASN A 174 9.47 -47.75 -3.94
N ASN A 175 8.75 -48.29 -2.95
CA ASN A 175 9.22 -49.37 -2.08
C ASN A 175 8.60 -50.75 -2.41
N GLU A 176 7.75 -50.84 -3.44
CA GLU A 176 7.12 -52.09 -3.90
C GLU A 176 7.62 -52.55 -5.29
N LYS A 177 8.90 -52.31 -5.61
CA LYS A 177 9.54 -52.91 -6.80
C LYS A 177 10.73 -53.79 -6.42
#